data_AF-Q3Y1U0-F1
#
_entry.id   AF-Q3Y1U0-F1
#
_cell.length_a   1.000
_cell.length_b   1.000
_cell.length_c   1.000
_cell.angle_alpha   90.00
_cell.angle_beta   90.00
_cell.angle_gamma   90.00
#
_symmetry.space_group_name_H-M   'P 1'
#
loop_
_entity.id
_entity.type
_entity.pdbx_description
1 polymer ?
#
loop_
_entity_poly.entity_id
_entity_poly.type
_entity_poly.pdbx_seq_one_letter_code
_entity_poly.pdbx_strand_id
1 'polypeptide(L)'
;MTAESVQKDFVSRTFFPKLTINEDPVCGSAHSNLIPYWAERMNKTKLSAYQMSSRGGDLECELKEDRVIIGGKAVLFSKGTSFI
;
A
#
# COMPACT_ATOMS: atom_id res chain seq x y z
N MET A 1 1.01 17.26 -19.68
CA MET A 1 0.19 16.74 -18.57
C MET A 1 1.10 16.50 -17.38
N THR A 2 1.12 17.41 -16.40
CA THR A 2 1.79 17.20 -15.12
C THR A 2 0.82 16.41 -14.23
N ALA A 3 1.19 15.20 -13.83
CA ALA A 3 0.42 14.45 -12.84
C ALA A 3 0.37 15.27 -11.54
N GLU A 4 -0.80 15.36 -10.90
CA GLU A 4 -0.90 15.82 -9.52
C GLU A 4 0.12 15.03 -8.70
N SER A 5 1.07 15.73 -8.09
CA SER A 5 2.03 15.10 -7.20
C SER A 5 1.24 14.57 -6.00
N VAL A 6 1.09 13.25 -5.91
CA VAL A 6 0.54 12.59 -4.74
C VAL A 6 1.48 12.90 -3.57
N GLN A 7 1.06 13.81 -2.68
CA GLN A 7 1.87 14.24 -1.55
C GLN A 7 1.83 13.17 -0.47
N LYS A 8 2.75 12.21 -0.55
CA LYS A 8 2.93 11.10 0.38
C LYS A 8 4.40 10.96 0.73
N ASP A 9 4.69 10.33 1.86
CA ASP A 9 6.07 10.04 2.24
C ASP A 9 6.71 9.09 1.22
N PHE A 10 5.99 8.08 0.75
CA PHE A 10 6.47 7.28 -0.37
C PHE A 10 5.36 6.73 -1.27
N VAL A 11 5.75 6.37 -2.48
CA VAL A 11 4.88 5.70 -3.46
C VAL A 11 5.46 4.35 -3.86
N SER A 12 4.60 3.40 -4.20
CA SER A 12 5.02 2.06 -4.63
C SER A 12 4.14 1.50 -5.75
N ARG A 13 4.67 0.52 -6.48
CA ARG A 13 3.95 -0.35 -7.42
C ARG A 13 4.51 -1.76 -7.28
N THR A 14 3.65 -2.77 -7.31
CA THR A 14 4.06 -4.17 -7.11
C THR A 14 3.62 -5.05 -8.27
N PHE A 15 4.58 -5.68 -8.93
CA PHE A 15 4.38 -6.53 -10.09
C PHE A 15 4.78 -7.97 -9.75
N PHE A 16 3.93 -8.94 -10.07
CA PHE A 16 4.15 -10.35 -9.74
C PHE A 16 4.03 -11.25 -10.98
N PRO A 17 4.85 -11.04 -12.03
CA PRO A 17 4.73 -11.78 -13.29
C PRO A 17 4.91 -13.29 -13.11
N LYS A 18 5.73 -13.72 -12.14
CA LYS A 18 5.90 -15.14 -11.78
C LYS A 18 4.62 -15.79 -11.25
N LEU A 19 3.70 -15.00 -10.72
CA LEU A 19 2.39 -15.45 -10.22
C LEU A 19 1.28 -15.19 -11.25
N THR A 20 1.61 -14.85 -12.50
CA THR A 20 0.67 -14.45 -13.56
C THR A 20 -0.18 -13.21 -13.24
N ILE A 21 0.22 -12.45 -12.21
CA ILE A 21 -0.41 -11.19 -11.83
C ILE A 21 0.45 -10.06 -12.40
N ASN A 22 -0.09 -9.34 -13.39
CA ASN A 22 0.61 -8.23 -14.02
C ASN A 22 0.97 -7.15 -12.98
N GLU A 23 -0.03 -6.68 -12.22
CA GLU A 23 0.15 -5.69 -11.16
C GLU A 23 -0.91 -5.92 -10.07
N ASP A 24 -0.49 -5.90 -8.81
CA ASP A 24 -1.39 -5.95 -7.66
C ASP A 24 -1.83 -4.51 -7.31
N PRO A 25 -3.15 -4.23 -7.24
CA PRO A 25 -3.67 -2.91 -6.89
C PRO A 25 -3.12 -2.33 -5.59
N VAL A 26 -3.08 -3.13 -4.52
CA VAL A 26 -2.57 -2.75 -3.20
C VAL A 26 -2.02 -4.00 -2.49
N CYS A 27 -0.70 -4.11 -2.40
CA CYS A 27 -0.04 -5.28 -1.82
C CYS A 27 0.44 -4.97 -0.39
N GLY A 28 -0.37 -5.35 0.60
CA GLY A 28 -0.06 -5.11 2.01
C GLY A 28 1.24 -5.78 2.47
N SER A 29 1.54 -6.99 1.98
CA SER A 29 2.76 -7.74 2.37
C SER A 29 4.05 -7.08 1.86
N ALA A 30 4.02 -6.38 0.72
CA ALA A 30 5.17 -5.63 0.24
C ALA A 30 5.59 -4.53 1.23
N HIS A 31 4.64 -3.99 1.99
CA HIS A 31 4.91 -2.93 2.96
C HIS A 31 5.71 -3.39 4.18
N SER A 32 5.80 -4.70 4.43
CA SER A 32 6.72 -5.24 5.44
C SER A 32 8.19 -4.92 5.14
N ASN A 33 8.55 -4.76 3.86
CA ASN A 33 9.89 -4.33 3.47
C ASN A 33 9.97 -2.81 3.26
N LEU A 34 8.92 -2.20 2.72
CA LEU A 34 8.95 -0.77 2.36
C LEU A 34 8.90 0.15 3.58
N ILE A 35 8.12 -0.19 4.62
CA ILE A 35 7.95 0.66 5.79
C ILE A 35 9.27 0.85 6.55
N PRO A 36 10.02 -0.19 6.93
CA PRO A 36 11.31 -0.01 7.61
C PRO A 36 12.30 0.79 6.77
N TYR A 37 12.38 0.51 5.47
CA TYR A 37 13.27 1.18 4.54
C TYR A 37 13.02 2.70 4.47
N TRP A 38 11.76 3.11 4.34
CA TRP A 38 11.42 4.53 4.27
C TRP A 38 11.42 5.21 5.65
N ALA A 39 11.08 4.48 6.72
CA ALA A 39 11.15 4.98 8.09
C ALA A 39 12.58 5.41 8.46
N GLU A 40 13.56 4.57 8.15
CA GLU A 40 14.98 4.86 8.38
C GLU A 40 15.43 6.08 7.55
N ARG A 41 15.12 6.09 6.25
CA ARG A 41 15.54 7.18 5.34
C ARG A 41 14.92 8.53 5.66
N MET A 42 13.69 8.54 6.15
CA MET A 42 12.96 9.76 6.47
C MET A 42 13.06 10.16 7.94
N ASN A 43 13.69 9.32 8.77
CA ASN A 43 13.72 9.47 10.22
C ASN A 43 12.31 9.67 10.81
N LYS A 44 11.36 8.83 10.40
CA LYS A 44 9.95 8.86 10.81
C LYS A 44 9.46 7.47 11.18
N THR A 45 8.65 7.38 12.22
CA THR A 45 7.96 6.13 12.60
C THR A 45 6.56 6.01 12.01
N LYS A 46 5.90 7.14 11.72
CA LYS A 46 4.61 7.20 11.04
C LYS A 46 4.80 7.76 9.63
N LEU A 47 4.26 7.05 8.65
CA LEU A 47 4.44 7.33 7.23
C LEU A 47 3.10 7.25 6.51
N SER A 48 2.94 8.08 5.50
CA SER A 48 1.84 8.04 4.55
C SER A 48 2.35 7.43 3.23
N ALA A 49 1.66 6.41 2.75
CA ALA A 49 2.05 5.71 1.52
C ALA A 49 0.92 5.75 0.49
N TYR A 50 1.28 5.65 -0.79
CA TYR A 50 0.32 5.45 -1.86
C TYR A 50 0.81 4.41 -2.86
N GLN A 51 -0.01 3.40 -3.09
CA GLN A 51 0.25 2.39 -4.11
C GLN A 51 -0.34 2.85 -5.45
N MET A 52 0.55 3.28 -6.36
CA MET A 52 0.21 3.94 -7.62
C MET A 52 -0.11 2.94 -8.73
N SER A 53 -1.00 1.99 -8.42
CA SER A 53 -1.61 1.12 -9.42
C SER A 53 -2.70 1.89 -10.20
N SER A 54 -3.25 1.29 -11.26
CA SER A 54 -4.37 1.89 -11.99
C SER A 54 -5.61 2.16 -11.13
N ARG A 55 -5.79 1.39 -10.04
CA ARG A 55 -6.88 1.57 -9.07
C ARG A 55 -6.51 2.52 -7.92
N GLY A 56 -5.21 2.71 -7.67
CA GLY A 56 -4.70 3.48 -6.54
C GLY A 56 -4.95 2.80 -5.19
N GLY A 57 -4.25 3.27 -4.16
CA GLY A 57 -4.49 2.85 -2.79
C GLY A 57 -3.74 3.70 -1.79
N ASP A 58 -4.48 4.36 -0.91
CA ASP A 58 -3.93 5.11 0.22
C ASP A 58 -3.69 4.20 1.42
N LEU A 59 -2.49 4.28 2.01
CA LEU A 59 -2.14 3.56 3.23
C LEU A 59 -1.57 4.50 4.29
N GLU A 60 -1.99 4.27 5.52
CA GLU A 60 -1.34 4.78 6.73
C GLU A 60 -0.41 3.70 7.27
N CYS A 61 0.83 4.06 7.53
CA CYS A 61 1.88 3.12 7.93
C CYS A 61 2.52 3.55 9.25
N GLU A 62 2.84 2.58 10.10
CA GLU A 62 3.59 2.80 11.33
C GLU A 62 4.62 1.70 11.54
N LEU A 63 5.86 2.09 11.80
CA LEU A 63 6.92 1.21 12.28
C LEU A 63 6.95 1.24 13.81
N LYS A 64 6.67 0.09 14.44
CA LYS A 64 6.76 -0.11 15.89
C LYS A 64 7.82 -1.15 16.18
N GLU A 65 9.04 -0.70 16.49
CA GLU A 65 10.16 -1.57 16.85
C GLU A 65 10.38 -2.70 15.83
N ASP A 66 9.92 -3.91 16.13
CA ASP A 66 10.03 -5.12 15.30
C ASP A 66 8.81 -5.39 14.40
N ARG A 67 7.81 -4.51 14.40
CA ARG A 67 6.52 -4.69 13.69
C ARG A 67 6.17 -3.52 12.79
N VAL A 68 5.48 -3.85 11.71
CA VAL A 68 4.88 -2.89 10.77
C VAL A 68 3.36 -2.94 10.90
N ILE A 69 2.74 -1.79 10.96
CA ILE A 69 1.28 -1.63 10.95
C ILE A 69 0.89 -0.91 9.68
N ILE A 70 -0.12 -1.43 9.00
CA ILE A 70 -0.75 -0.80 7.85
C ILE A 70 -2.24 -0.60 8.12
N GLY A 71 -2.74 0.57 7.77
CA GLY A 71 -4.15 0.95 7.84
C GLY A 71 -4.62 1.50 6.50
N GLY A 72 -5.88 1.28 6.18
CA GLY A 72 -6.51 1.78 4.96
C GLY A 72 -8.02 1.77 5.09
N LYS A 73 -8.70 2.57 4.26
CA LYS A 73 -10.17 2.61 4.21
C LYS A 73 -10.68 1.48 3.32
N ALA A 74 -11.79 0.87 3.71
CA ALA A 74 -12.50 -0.12 2.93
C ALA A 74 -13.86 0.42 2.45
N VAL A 75 -14.31 -0.02 1.28
CA VAL A 75 -15.63 0.32 0.72
C VAL A 75 -16.34 -0.96 0.32
N LEU A 76 -17.61 -1.10 0.73
CA LEU A 76 -18.44 -2.24 0.37
C LEU A 76 -18.85 -2.15 -1.09
N PHE A 77 -18.39 -3.09 -1.93
CA PHE A 77 -18.80 -3.16 -3.33
C PHE A 77 -20.16 -3.85 -3.50
N SER A 78 -20.37 -4.98 -2.83
CA SER A 78 -21.59 -5.77 -2.95
C SER A 78 -21.81 -6.61 -1.69
N LYS A 79 -23.07 -6.95 -1.41
CA LYS A 79 -23.50 -7.84 -0.33
C LYS A 79 -24.56 -8.80 -0.89
N GLY A 80 -24.38 -10.10 -0.66
CA GLY A 80 -25.30 -11.13 -1.13
C GLY A 80 -25.26 -12.37 -0.26
N THR A 81 -26.01 -13.39 -0.68
CA THR A 81 -26.08 -14.70 -0.03
C THR A 81 -25.75 -15.77 -1.07
N SER A 82 -24.83 -16.67 -0.75
CA SER A 82 -24.51 -17.83 -1.58
C SER A 82 -25.23 -19.06 -1.04
N PHE A 83 -25.91 -19.81 -1.90
CA PHE A 83 -26.50 -21.10 -1.58
C PHE A 83 -25.61 -22.19 -2.18
N ILE A 84 -25.37 -23.26 -1.42
CA ILE A 84 -24.64 -24.46 -1.85
C ILE A 84 -25.65 -25.48 -2.33
#